data_AF-A0A497NRJ0-F1
#
_entry.id   AF-A0A497NRJ0-F1
#
_cell.length_a   1.000
_cell.length_b   1.000
_cell.length_c   1.000
_cell.angle_alpha   90.00
_cell.angle_beta   90.00
_cell.angle_gamma   90.00
#
_symmetry.space_group_name_H-M   'P 1'
#
loop_
_entity.id
_entity.type
_entity.pdbx_description
1 polymer ?
#
loop_
_entity_poly.entity_id
_entity_poly.type
_entity_poly.pdbx_seq_one_letter_code
_entity_poly.pdbx_strand_id
1 'polypeptide(L)'
;MKKEEISNLLDSASKAAELIREYIKEEKPIHVASHYDADGLAAGGIMGKCLARLGGKFRIRIERWLDEKVINEIAATEEDMLMIFTDFGSGDLNL
;
A
#
# COMPACT_ATOMS: atom_id res chain seq x y z
N MET A 1 6.32 6.06 24.44
CA MET A 1 5.57 6.81 23.42
C MET A 1 4.72 7.86 24.10
N LYS A 2 4.85 9.12 23.69
CA LYS A 2 4.03 10.22 24.19
C LYS A 2 2.63 10.11 23.57
N LYS A 3 1.58 10.47 24.31
CA LYS A 3 0.17 10.38 23.88
C LYS A 3 -0.09 11.05 22.52
N GLU A 4 0.64 12.14 22.26
CA GLU A 4 0.58 12.92 21.02
C GLU A 4 1.13 12.16 19.79
N GLU A 5 2.20 11.37 19.95
CA GLU A 5 2.79 10.57 18.87
C GLU A 5 1.82 9.47 18.39
N ILE A 6 1.11 8.84 19.33
CA ILE A 6 0.08 7.84 19.03
C ILE A 6 -1.08 8.50 18.27
N SER A 7 -1.52 9.68 18.69
CA SER A 7 -2.60 10.41 18.02
C SER A 7 -2.25 10.70 16.57
N ASN A 8 -1.04 11.22 16.31
CA ASN A 8 -0.59 11.56 14.97
C ASN A 8 -0.48 10.33 14.05
N LEU A 9 -0.06 9.18 14.60
CA LEU A 9 -0.04 7.91 13.87
C LEU A 9 -1.45 7.47 13.48
N LEU A 10 -2.40 7.52 14.42
CA LEU A 10 -3.79 7.13 14.17
C LEU A 10 -4.49 8.06 13.16
N ASP A 11 -4.19 9.36 13.19
CA ASP A 11 -4.73 10.33 12.22
C ASP A 11 -4.20 10.04 10.81
N SER A 12 -2.89 9.77 10.68
CA SER A 12 -2.29 9.40 9.40
C SER A 12 -2.87 8.09 8.85
N ALA A 13 -3.02 7.08 9.72
CA ALA A 13 -3.62 5.81 9.35
C ALA A 13 -5.10 5.97 8.93
N SER A 14 -5.85 6.86 9.60
CA SER A 14 -7.25 7.13 9.29
C SER A 14 -7.41 7.76 7.90
N LYS A 15 -6.56 8.75 7.57
CA LYS A 15 -6.53 9.37 6.23
C LYS A 15 -6.22 8.36 5.13
N ALA A 16 -5.21 7.50 5.34
CA ALA A 16 -4.89 6.44 4.39
C ALA A 16 -6.07 5.46 4.21
N ALA A 17 -6.76 5.11 5.30
CA ALA A 17 -7.93 4.25 5.25
C ALA A 17 -9.13 4.89 4.53
N GLU A 18 -9.31 6.21 4.63
CA GLU A 18 -10.32 6.96 3.88
C GLU A 18 -10.03 6.91 2.38
N LEU A 19 -8.80 7.20 1.97
CA LEU A 19 -8.37 7.12 0.58
C LEU A 19 -8.60 5.72 -0.02
N ILE A 20 -8.25 4.67 0.71
CA ILE A 20 -8.50 3.29 0.28
C ILE A 20 -10.00 3.04 0.08
N ARG A 21 -10.85 3.53 0.99
CA ARG A 21 -12.32 3.37 0.88
C ARG A 21 -12.88 4.11 -0.33
N GLU A 22 -12.38 5.29 -0.65
CA GLU A 22 -12.79 6.06 -1.83
C GLU A 22 -12.49 5.29 -3.12
N TYR A 23 -11.27 4.78 -3.28
CA TYR A 23 -10.89 3.98 -4.46
C TYR A 23 -11.72 2.71 -4.59
N ILE A 24 -12.00 2.02 -3.48
CA ILE A 24 -12.87 0.84 -3.49
C ILE A 24 -14.30 1.21 -3.93
N LYS A 25 -14.84 2.32 -3.41
CA LYS A 25 -16.20 2.81 -3.76
C LYS A 25 -16.31 3.19 -5.24
N GLU A 26 -15.25 3.75 -5.80
CA GLU A 26 -15.15 4.10 -7.23
C GLU A 26 -14.79 2.89 -8.10
N GLU A 27 -14.69 1.69 -7.52
CA GLU A 27 -14.28 0.45 -8.19
C GLU A 27 -12.94 0.53 -8.92
N LYS A 28 -12.04 1.41 -8.46
CA LYS A 28 -10.71 1.62 -9.03
C LYS A 28 -9.75 0.49 -8.64
N PRO A 29 -8.79 0.15 -9.51
CA PRO A 29 -7.79 -0.87 -9.23
C PRO A 29 -6.83 -0.42 -8.12
N ILE A 30 -6.49 -1.34 -7.23
CA ILE A 30 -5.51 -1.16 -6.16
C ILE A 30 -4.35 -2.13 -6.36
N HIS A 31 -3.12 -1.63 -6.31
CA HIS A 31 -1.93 -2.45 -6.40
C HIS A 31 -1.14 -2.35 -5.10
N VAL A 32 -1.01 -3.49 -4.43
CA VAL A 32 -0.21 -3.64 -3.22
C VAL A 32 1.15 -4.22 -3.59
N ALA A 33 2.22 -3.54 -3.20
CA ALA A 33 3.59 -4.04 -3.33
C ALA A 33 4.16 -4.32 -1.92
N SER A 34 4.82 -5.47 -1.75
CA SER A 34 5.30 -5.92 -0.44
C SER A 34 6.60 -6.72 -0.48
N HIS A 35 7.39 -6.67 0.59
CA HIS A 35 8.74 -7.22 0.60
C HIS A 35 8.75 -8.76 0.61
N TYR A 36 9.77 -9.36 -0.01
CA TYR A 36 10.02 -10.80 0.03
C TYR A 36 10.77 -11.21 1.31
N ASP A 37 10.17 -10.93 2.47
CA ASP A 37 10.58 -11.48 3.76
C ASP A 37 9.35 -11.77 4.65
N ALA A 38 9.58 -12.17 5.90
CA ALA A 38 8.50 -12.53 6.81
C ALA A 38 7.58 -11.34 7.17
N ASP A 39 8.13 -10.13 7.30
CA ASP A 39 7.35 -8.95 7.71
C ASP A 39 6.53 -8.45 6.52
N GLY A 40 7.14 -8.35 5.33
CA GLY A 40 6.45 -8.03 4.09
C GLY A 40 5.33 -9.00 3.77
N LEU A 41 5.59 -10.31 3.80
CA LEU A 41 4.53 -11.30 3.56
C LEU A 41 3.37 -11.17 4.56
N ALA A 42 3.66 -10.87 5.83
CA ALA A 42 2.63 -10.64 6.83
C ALA A 42 1.84 -9.36 6.56
N ALA A 43 2.52 -8.24 6.30
CA ALA A 43 1.92 -6.94 6.01
C ALA A 43 1.07 -6.97 4.73
N GLY A 44 1.61 -7.54 3.65
CA GLY A 44 0.89 -7.77 2.39
C GLY A 44 -0.31 -8.69 2.58
N GLY A 45 -0.19 -9.76 3.39
CA GLY A 45 -1.29 -10.64 3.73
C GLY A 45 -2.43 -9.94 4.50
N ILE A 46 -2.09 -9.11 5.48
CA ILE A 46 -3.06 -8.29 6.24
C ILE A 46 -3.78 -7.33 5.30
N MET A 47 -3.04 -6.62 4.45
CA MET A 47 -3.61 -5.68 3.48
C MET A 47 -4.54 -6.40 2.48
N GLY A 48 -4.09 -7.52 1.91
CA GLY A 48 -4.89 -8.34 1.01
C GLY A 48 -6.19 -8.82 1.63
N LYS A 49 -6.14 -9.29 2.88
CA LYS A 49 -7.35 -9.73 3.59
C LYS A 49 -8.30 -8.55 3.88
N CYS A 50 -7.76 -7.37 4.17
CA CYS A 50 -8.53 -6.15 4.36
C CYS A 50 -9.29 -5.75 3.09
N LEU A 51 -8.57 -5.61 1.97
CA LEU A 51 -9.15 -5.23 0.68
C LEU A 51 -10.19 -6.25 0.21
N ALA A 52 -9.92 -7.54 0.37
CA ALA A 52 -10.87 -8.61 0.04
C ALA A 52 -12.16 -8.52 0.87
N ARG A 53 -12.08 -8.21 2.16
CA ARG A 53 -13.27 -8.02 3.03
C ARG A 53 -14.10 -6.82 2.60
N LEU A 54 -13.47 -5.78 2.06
CA LEU A 54 -14.12 -4.57 1.59
C LEU A 54 -14.64 -4.69 0.15
N GLY A 55 -14.37 -5.80 -0.54
CA GLY A 55 -14.78 -6.00 -1.94
C GLY A 55 -13.96 -5.21 -2.97
N GLY A 56 -12.74 -4.79 -2.62
CA GLY A 56 -11.87 -4.04 -3.52
C GLY A 56 -11.34 -4.89 -4.68
N LYS A 57 -11.10 -4.26 -5.83
CA LYS A 57 -10.38 -4.84 -6.97
C LYS A 57 -8.88 -4.61 -6.78
N PHE A 58 -8.13 -5.66 -6.44
CA PHE A 58 -6.71 -5.49 -6.13
C PHE A 58 -5.81 -6.61 -6.66
N ARG A 59 -4.52 -6.27 -6.84
CA ARG A 59 -3.42 -7.21 -7.04
C ARG A 59 -2.36 -7.01 -5.97
N ILE A 60 -1.70 -8.09 -5.55
CA ILE A 60 -0.55 -8.04 -4.64
C ILE A 60 0.66 -8.57 -5.39
N ARG A 61 1.75 -7.80 -5.36
CA ARG A 61 3.05 -8.16 -5.93
C ARG A 61 4.09 -8.22 -4.82
N ILE A 62 4.74 -9.36 -4.68
CA ILE A 62 5.81 -9.55 -3.70
C ILE A 62 7.14 -9.37 -4.41
N GLU A 63 7.93 -8.42 -3.94
CA GLU A 63 9.18 -8.01 -4.58
C GLU A 63 10.38 -8.18 -3.66
N ARG A 64 11.50 -8.59 -4.24
CA ARG A 64 12.78 -8.70 -3.53
C ARG A 64 13.49 -7.36 -3.40
N TRP A 65 13.27 -6.45 -4.34
CA TRP A 65 13.90 -5.13 -4.38
C TRP A 65 12.92 -4.15 -5.03
N LEU A 66 12.77 -2.96 -4.45
CA LEU A 66 12.09 -1.85 -5.10
C LEU A 66 13.14 -1.10 -5.93
N ASP A 67 13.40 -1.56 -7.15
CA ASP A 67 14.29 -0.82 -8.05
C ASP A 67 13.50 0.23 -8.86
N GLU A 68 14.20 1.23 -9.39
CA GLU A 68 13.61 2.26 -10.26
C GLU A 68 12.85 1.64 -11.44
N LYS A 69 13.22 0.43 -11.89
CA LYS A 69 12.50 -0.25 -12.96
C LYS A 69 11.11 -0.70 -12.50
N VAL A 70 10.99 -1.29 -11.31
CA VAL A 70 9.71 -1.68 -10.73
C VAL A 70 8.84 -0.45 -10.49
N ILE A 71 9.41 0.64 -9.97
CA ILE A 71 8.67 1.91 -9.79
C ILE A 71 8.20 2.46 -11.14
N ASN A 72 9.09 2.54 -12.14
CA ASN A 72 8.76 3.05 -13.47
C ASN A 72 7.77 2.15 -14.22
N GLU A 73 7.88 0.83 -14.09
CA GLU A 73 6.90 -0.12 -14.62
C GLU A 73 5.53 0.15 -13.98
N ILE A 74 5.47 0.23 -12.65
CA ILE A 74 4.24 0.51 -11.93
C ILE A 74 3.63 1.86 -12.36
N ALA A 75 4.44 2.92 -12.42
CA ALA A 75 4.02 4.26 -12.81
C ALA A 75 3.56 4.34 -14.26
N ALA A 76 4.14 3.53 -15.15
CA ALA A 76 3.79 3.49 -16.57
C ALA A 76 2.54 2.67 -16.88
N THR A 77 2.09 1.79 -15.97
CA THR A 77 1.11 0.75 -16.34
C THR A 77 -0.35 1.22 -16.24
N GLU A 78 -0.74 2.09 -15.29
CA GLU A 78 -2.17 2.39 -15.09
C GLU A 78 -2.42 3.82 -14.58
N GLU A 79 -3.02 4.67 -15.42
CA GLU A 79 -3.66 5.92 -14.97
C GLU A 79 -4.83 5.57 -14.03
N ASP A 80 -4.96 6.27 -12.90
CA ASP A 80 -6.07 6.16 -11.93
C ASP A 80 -6.10 4.90 -11.02
N MET A 81 -4.93 4.27 -10.77
CA MET A 81 -4.78 3.21 -9.75
C MET A 81 -4.21 3.72 -8.42
N LEU A 82 -4.59 3.08 -7.30
CA LEU A 82 -3.97 3.35 -6.00
C LEU A 82 -2.81 2.37 -5.74
N MET A 83 -1.63 2.92 -5.50
CA MET A 83 -0.46 2.17 -5.04
C MET A 83 -0.38 2.12 -3.50
N ILE A 84 -0.21 0.92 -2.96
CA ILE A 84 0.01 0.69 -1.53
C ILE A 84 1.32 -0.05 -1.35
N PHE A 85 2.26 0.55 -0.63
CA PHE A 85 3.51 -0.08 -0.26
C PHE A 85 3.43 -0.61 1.17
N THR A 86 3.93 -1.82 1.39
CA THR A 86 3.98 -2.45 2.71
C THR A 86 5.37 -3.02 2.95
N ASP A 87 5.94 -2.73 4.12
CA ASP A 87 7.28 -3.18 4.52
C ASP A 87 8.47 -2.68 3.65
N PHE A 88 8.25 -1.70 2.77
CA PHE A 88 9.33 -0.95 2.09
C PHE A 88 8.85 0.41 1.56
N GLY A 89 9.79 1.24 1.08
CA GLY A 89 9.53 2.52 0.42
C GLY A 89 9.80 3.77 1.26
N SER A 90 10.07 3.65 2.56
CA SER A 90 10.40 4.81 3.41
C SER A 90 11.78 5.41 3.15
N GLY A 91 12.71 4.65 2.55
CA GLY A 91 14.04 5.11 2.15
C GLY A 91 14.11 5.70 0.73
N ASP A 92 13.09 5.42 -0.08
CA ASP A 92 13.06 5.70 -1.52
C ASP A 92 12.14 6.87 -1.89
N LEU A 93 11.67 7.64 -0.89
CA LEU A 93 10.81 8.81 -1.05
C LEU A 93 11.43 9.96 -1.88
N ASN A 94 12.73 9.86 -2.19
CA ASN A 94 13.48 10.84 -3.00
C ASN A 94 13.89 10.30 -4.39
N LEU A 95 13.40 9.11 -4.79
CA LEU A 95 13.51 8.57 -6.14
C LEU A 95 12.28 8.96 -6.96
#